data_AF-A0A3M0BJT0-F1
#
_entry.id   AF-A0A3M0BJT0-F1
#
_cell.length_a   1.000
_cell.length_b   1.000
_cell.length_c   1.000
_cell.angle_alpha   90.00
_cell.angle_beta   90.00
_cell.angle_gamma   90.00
#
_symmetry.space_group_name_H-M   'P 1'
#
loop_
_entity.id
_entity.type
_entity.pdbx_description
1 polymer ?
#
loop_
_entity_poly.entity_id
_entity_poly.type
_entity_poly.pdbx_seq_one_letter_code
_entity_poly.pdbx_strand_id
1 'polypeptide(L)'
;MKKFTSLFLLILVIYKVSISNENIPSSITENQITNIKVYTYKALNLSLNAYSELKSLRPNKKNTQTFLESALFFLNEASIYSPSYIIKKHIETLIKRMKNFPDENYKKDLISLKYEIESIEANLTDYDNIKENIDKILNNYTISKNKEVISELQKLSENINLPLIDNPLKDAKTFLAIAYDNLKASRLKKAKQSIEIALDPMIKLTSRENLYLVRFKNLIYYSSKAYFNNNIEISKVYLQLAKNFLQLAYKVSIDENKDMIKGFLNQINFIEKNFQNKPQIEKEFIIIVRQIKNL
;
A
#
# COMPACT_ATOMS: atom_id res chain seq x y z
N MET A 1 -42.75 -31.11 -24.99
CA MET A 1 -41.36 -30.70 -25.31
C MET A 1 -40.99 -29.24 -24.97
N LYS A 2 -41.88 -28.41 -24.37
CA LYS A 2 -41.56 -27.01 -24.00
C LYS A 2 -41.13 -26.78 -22.54
N LYS A 3 -41.16 -27.82 -21.68
CA LYS A 3 -40.79 -27.73 -20.25
C LYS A 3 -39.35 -28.16 -19.94
N PHE A 4 -38.65 -28.80 -20.89
CA PHE A 4 -37.25 -29.21 -20.70
C PHE A 4 -36.24 -28.13 -21.13
N THR A 5 -36.63 -27.19 -21.99
CA THR A 5 -35.76 -26.11 -22.44
C THR A 5 -35.58 -25.01 -21.39
N SER A 6 -36.54 -24.80 -20.48
CA SER A 6 -36.37 -23.79 -19.41
C SER A 6 -35.51 -24.28 -18.24
N LEU A 7 -35.50 -25.59 -17.96
CA LEU A 7 -34.65 -26.17 -16.91
C LEU A 7 -33.18 -26.22 -17.36
N PHE A 8 -32.93 -26.47 -18.64
CA PHE A 8 -31.59 -26.41 -19.22
C PHE A 8 -31.03 -24.97 -19.25
N LEU A 9 -31.89 -23.96 -19.50
CA LEU A 9 -31.49 -22.55 -19.38
C LEU A 9 -31.22 -22.13 -17.92
N LEU A 10 -31.97 -22.65 -16.95
CA LEU A 10 -31.76 -22.33 -15.53
C LEU A 10 -30.45 -22.94 -14.99
N ILE A 11 -30.09 -24.16 -15.44
CA ILE A 11 -28.81 -24.81 -15.10
C ILE A 11 -27.63 -24.08 -15.77
N LEU A 12 -27.80 -23.53 -16.98
CA LEU A 12 -26.80 -22.71 -17.65
C LEU A 12 -26.56 -21.35 -16.96
N VAL A 13 -27.55 -20.78 -16.26
CA VAL A 13 -27.37 -19.55 -15.46
C VAL A 13 -26.63 -19.82 -14.15
N ILE A 14 -26.71 -21.04 -13.59
CA ILE A 14 -25.95 -21.43 -12.39
C ILE A 14 -24.50 -21.79 -12.75
N TYR A 15 -24.20 -22.08 -14.03
CA TYR A 15 -22.84 -22.10 -14.57
C TYR A 15 -22.26 -20.70 -14.85
N LYS A 16 -22.84 -19.64 -14.26
CA LYS A 16 -22.08 -18.41 -14.01
C LYS A 16 -21.04 -18.69 -12.94
N VAL A 17 -19.87 -19.10 -13.44
CA VAL A 17 -18.59 -18.64 -12.91
C VAL A 17 -18.43 -18.95 -11.43
N SER A 18 -18.21 -20.23 -11.12
CA SER A 18 -17.29 -20.57 -10.04
C SER A 18 -15.88 -20.14 -10.48
N ILE A 19 -15.62 -18.81 -10.50
CA ILE A 19 -14.26 -18.32 -10.31
C ILE A 19 -13.86 -18.99 -9.00
N SER A 20 -12.96 -19.95 -9.10
CA SER A 20 -12.23 -20.51 -7.97
C SER A 20 -11.96 -19.37 -6.99
N ASN A 21 -12.26 -19.57 -5.71
CA ASN A 21 -11.96 -18.65 -4.61
C ASN A 21 -10.42 -18.51 -4.42
N GLU A 22 -9.69 -18.20 -5.48
CA GLU A 22 -8.38 -17.61 -5.38
C GLU A 22 -8.58 -16.29 -4.66
N ASN A 23 -8.04 -16.20 -3.45
CA ASN A 23 -7.97 -14.97 -2.68
C ASN A 23 -7.22 -13.95 -3.53
N ILE A 24 -7.97 -13.08 -4.21
CA ILE A 24 -7.45 -11.96 -5.01
C ILE A 24 -6.65 -11.06 -4.05
N PRO A 25 -5.30 -11.00 -4.14
CA PRO A 25 -4.51 -10.21 -3.23
C PRO A 25 -4.80 -8.74 -3.48
N SER A 26 -5.46 -8.09 -2.52
CA SER A 26 -5.88 -6.69 -2.63
C SER A 26 -4.75 -5.69 -2.35
N SER A 27 -3.54 -6.16 -1.99
CA SER A 27 -2.40 -5.40 -1.46
C SER A 27 -2.67 -4.73 -0.11
N ILE A 28 -3.69 -3.89 -0.08
CA ILE A 28 -4.19 -3.17 1.09
C ILE A 28 -5.71 -3.41 1.18
N THR A 29 -6.18 -3.75 2.37
CA THR A 29 -7.61 -4.00 2.65
C THR A 29 -8.40 -2.70 2.83
N GLU A 30 -9.73 -2.75 2.74
CA GLU A 30 -10.56 -1.53 2.83
C GLU A 30 -10.51 -0.95 4.24
N ASN A 31 -10.38 -1.84 5.23
CA ASN A 31 -10.16 -1.49 6.62
C ASN A 31 -8.84 -0.74 6.81
N GLN A 32 -7.75 -1.20 6.19
CA GLN A 32 -6.46 -0.49 6.23
C GLN A 32 -6.56 0.90 5.59
N ILE A 33 -7.18 1.01 4.40
CA ILE A 33 -7.41 2.31 3.75
C ILE A 33 -8.21 3.24 4.67
N THR A 34 -9.29 2.73 5.25
CA THR A 34 -10.18 3.50 6.13
C THR A 34 -9.43 3.98 7.38
N ASN A 35 -8.67 3.10 8.02
CA ASN A 35 -7.92 3.44 9.22
C ASN A 35 -6.80 4.45 8.94
N ILE A 36 -6.00 4.24 7.89
CA ILE A 36 -4.97 5.21 7.48
C ILE A 36 -5.61 6.57 7.25
N LYS A 37 -6.73 6.62 6.51
CA LYS A 37 -7.46 7.88 6.26
C LYS A 37 -7.93 8.53 7.56
N VAL A 38 -8.66 7.80 8.41
CA VAL A 38 -9.30 8.36 9.61
C VAL A 38 -8.25 8.87 10.59
N TYR A 39 -7.21 8.09 10.86
CA TYR A 39 -6.15 8.51 11.77
C TYR A 39 -5.35 9.68 11.20
N THR A 40 -5.05 9.69 9.91
CA THR A 40 -4.40 10.85 9.28
C THR A 40 -5.30 12.09 9.31
N TYR A 41 -6.62 11.94 9.15
CA TYR A 41 -7.57 13.05 9.24
C TYR A 41 -7.63 13.66 10.64
N LYS A 42 -7.60 12.81 11.69
CA LYS A 42 -7.48 13.26 13.08
C LYS A 42 -6.18 14.04 13.30
N ALA A 43 -5.05 13.52 12.81
CA ALA A 43 -3.77 14.21 12.88
C ALA A 43 -3.77 15.55 12.13
N LEU A 44 -4.37 15.59 10.94
CA LEU A 44 -4.51 16.80 10.13
C LEU A 44 -5.31 17.88 10.87
N ASN A 45 -6.47 17.51 11.45
CA ASN A 45 -7.29 18.45 12.22
C ASN A 45 -6.52 19.02 13.42
N LEU A 46 -5.84 18.17 14.19
CA LEU A 46 -5.02 18.62 15.33
C LEU A 46 -3.86 19.53 14.89
N SER A 47 -3.24 19.23 13.75
CA SER A 47 -2.17 20.06 13.19
C SER A 47 -2.70 21.43 12.76
N LEU A 48 -3.90 21.50 12.18
CA LEU A 48 -4.58 22.76 11.85
C LEU A 48 -4.97 23.55 13.10
N ASN A 49 -5.36 22.88 14.18
CA ASN A 49 -5.62 23.54 15.47
C ASN A 49 -4.33 24.12 16.07
N ALA A 50 -3.23 23.35 16.05
CA ALA A 50 -1.91 23.82 16.45
C ALA A 50 -1.45 25.03 15.62
N TYR A 51 -1.65 24.97 14.30
CA TYR A 51 -1.35 26.07 13.39
C TYR A 51 -2.15 27.33 13.73
N SER A 52 -3.45 27.18 13.95
CA SER A 52 -4.35 28.29 14.28
C SER A 52 -4.00 28.94 15.61
N GLU A 53 -3.66 28.13 16.62
CA GLU A 53 -3.19 28.61 17.92
C GLU A 53 -1.92 29.45 17.80
N LEU A 54 -0.95 29.01 16.99
CA LEU A 54 0.28 29.76 16.73
C LEU A 54 0.08 31.04 15.91
N LYS A 55 -1.03 31.16 15.18
CA LYS A 55 -1.38 32.36 14.40
C LYS A 55 -2.14 33.39 15.24
N SER A 56 -2.67 33.00 16.41
CA SER A 56 -3.41 33.89 17.28
C SER A 56 -2.54 35.05 17.80
N LEU A 57 -3.17 36.16 18.20
CA LEU A 57 -2.48 37.32 18.78
C LEU A 57 -1.72 36.97 20.08
N ARG A 58 -2.19 35.95 20.80
CA ARG A 58 -1.59 35.47 22.05
C ARG A 58 -1.44 33.95 22.00
N PRO A 59 -0.39 33.42 21.34
CA PRO A 59 -0.24 31.98 21.15
C PRO A 59 -0.13 31.22 22.47
N ASN A 60 -1.03 30.25 22.69
CA ASN A 60 -0.91 29.31 23.80
C ASN A 60 0.02 28.15 23.42
N LYS A 61 1.28 28.24 23.89
CA LYS A 61 2.30 27.21 23.65
C LYS A 61 1.90 25.84 24.20
N LYS A 62 1.24 25.78 25.37
CA LYS A 62 0.84 24.51 26.00
C LYS A 62 -0.21 23.80 25.16
N ASN A 63 -1.24 24.52 24.70
CA ASN A 63 -2.27 23.96 23.81
C ASN A 63 -1.66 23.48 22.49
N THR A 64 -0.80 24.32 21.88
CA THR A 64 -0.09 23.95 20.65
C THR A 64 0.69 22.66 20.84
N GLN A 65 1.40 22.53 21.97
CA GLN A 65 2.19 21.34 22.28
C GLN A 65 1.31 20.08 22.37
N THR A 66 0.20 20.16 23.11
CA THR A 66 -0.75 19.04 23.25
C THR A 66 -1.35 18.63 21.90
N PHE A 67 -1.67 19.58 21.03
CA PHE A 67 -2.15 19.28 19.67
C PHE A 67 -1.08 18.57 18.82
N LEU A 68 0.18 19.01 18.89
CA LEU A 68 1.28 18.36 18.15
C LEU A 68 1.56 16.95 18.65
N GLU A 69 1.59 16.72 19.98
CA GLU A 69 1.76 15.39 20.57
C GLU A 69 0.63 14.45 20.15
N SER A 70 -0.60 14.93 20.18
CA SER A 70 -1.78 14.16 19.76
C SER A 70 -1.77 13.87 18.25
N ALA A 71 -1.33 14.82 17.43
CA ALA A 71 -1.20 14.62 15.99
C ALA A 71 -0.14 13.54 15.67
N LEU A 72 1.02 13.59 16.32
CA LEU A 72 2.07 12.58 16.19
C LEU A 72 1.59 11.20 16.62
N PHE A 73 0.83 11.10 17.72
CA PHE A 73 0.19 9.86 18.15
C PHE A 73 -0.67 9.26 17.03
N PHE A 74 -1.59 10.04 16.44
CA PHE A 74 -2.45 9.54 15.38
C PHE A 74 -1.73 9.22 14.08
N LEU A 75 -0.63 9.90 13.74
CA LEU A 75 0.21 9.50 12.61
C LEU A 75 0.93 8.17 12.85
N ASN A 76 1.30 7.87 14.09
CA ASN A 76 1.83 6.57 14.46
C ASN A 76 0.74 5.49 14.34
N GLU A 77 -0.48 5.76 14.81
CA GLU A 77 -1.63 4.87 14.61
C GLU A 77 -1.89 4.60 13.12
N ALA A 78 -1.89 5.65 12.28
CA ALA A 78 -2.04 5.49 10.83
C ALA A 78 -0.95 4.59 10.23
N SER A 79 0.30 4.73 10.70
CA SER A 79 1.45 3.94 10.21
C SER A 79 1.29 2.44 10.47
N ILE A 80 0.62 2.05 11.56
CA ILE A 80 0.43 0.64 11.93
C ILE A 80 -0.36 -0.12 10.87
N TYR A 81 -1.25 0.57 10.14
CA TYR A 81 -2.09 -0.05 9.12
C TYR A 81 -1.42 -0.12 7.74
N SER A 82 -0.23 0.44 7.56
CA SER A 82 0.55 0.28 6.33
C SER A 82 0.98 -1.19 6.16
N PRO A 83 0.78 -1.82 4.98
CA PRO A 83 1.24 -3.18 4.73
C PRO A 83 2.75 -3.37 4.99
N SER A 84 3.58 -2.38 4.64
CA SER A 84 5.03 -2.45 4.90
C SER A 84 5.34 -2.49 6.39
N TYR A 85 4.59 -1.76 7.23
CA TYR A 85 4.75 -1.76 8.68
C TYR A 85 4.43 -3.14 9.25
N ILE A 86 3.32 -3.74 8.82
CA ILE A 86 2.90 -5.07 9.28
C ILE A 86 3.98 -6.10 8.98
N ILE A 87 4.50 -6.11 7.75
CA ILE A 87 5.57 -7.04 7.34
C ILE A 87 6.86 -6.77 8.12
N LYS A 88 7.26 -5.50 8.30
CA LYS A 88 8.42 -5.14 9.14
C LYS A 88 8.27 -5.62 10.58
N LYS A 89 7.06 -5.52 11.15
CA LYS A 89 6.77 -6.03 12.50
C LYS A 89 6.74 -7.54 12.58
N HIS A 90 6.28 -8.22 11.54
CA HIS A 90 6.40 -9.67 11.44
C HIS A 90 7.87 -10.08 11.44
N ILE A 91 8.71 -9.45 10.61
CA ILE A 91 10.17 -9.68 10.58
C ILE A 91 10.80 -9.41 11.96
N GLU A 92 10.51 -8.28 12.58
CA GLU A 92 11.04 -7.93 13.90
C GLU A 92 10.67 -8.98 14.96
N THR A 93 9.42 -9.46 14.93
CA THR A 93 8.92 -10.48 15.85
C THR A 93 9.59 -11.82 15.61
N LEU A 94 9.76 -12.22 14.35
CA LEU A 94 10.43 -13.44 13.96
C LEU A 94 11.89 -13.44 14.42
N ILE A 95 12.60 -12.33 14.23
CA ILE A 95 13.97 -12.15 14.72
C ILE A 95 14.03 -12.30 16.25
N LYS A 96 13.10 -11.67 17.00
CA LYS A 96 13.05 -11.78 18.46
C LYS A 96 12.81 -13.22 18.91
N ARG A 97 11.90 -13.94 18.24
CA ARG A 97 11.64 -15.36 18.52
C ARG A 97 12.88 -16.22 18.27
N MET A 98 13.53 -16.09 17.11
CA MET A 98 14.77 -16.80 16.80
C MET A 98 15.92 -16.52 17.80
N LYS A 99 15.99 -15.30 18.35
CA LYS A 99 16.97 -14.96 19.40
C LYS A 99 16.66 -15.63 20.73
N ASN A 100 15.38 -15.68 21.11
CA ASN A 100 14.94 -16.21 22.41
C ASN A 100 14.79 -17.74 22.41
N PHE A 101 14.49 -18.34 21.26
CA PHE A 101 14.25 -19.78 21.09
C PHE A 101 15.01 -20.31 19.86
N PRO A 102 16.35 -20.37 19.91
CA PRO A 102 17.19 -20.62 18.74
C PRO A 102 17.05 -22.03 18.14
N ASP A 103 16.50 -22.99 18.88
CA ASP A 103 16.36 -24.38 18.44
C ASP A 103 14.98 -24.67 17.79
N GLU A 104 14.09 -23.67 17.73
CA GLU A 104 12.79 -23.81 17.07
C GLU A 104 12.90 -23.78 15.54
N ASN A 105 11.94 -24.46 14.90
CA ASN A 105 11.78 -24.46 13.45
C ASN A 105 10.82 -23.34 13.00
N TYR A 106 11.36 -22.35 12.32
CA TYR A 106 10.67 -21.15 11.84
C TYR A 106 10.30 -21.21 10.35
N LYS A 107 10.40 -22.38 9.70
CA LYS A 107 10.13 -22.51 8.27
C LYS A 107 8.73 -22.05 7.88
N LYS A 108 7.72 -22.33 8.72
CA LYS A 108 6.34 -21.90 8.48
C LYS A 108 6.19 -20.38 8.54
N ASP A 109 6.81 -19.73 9.52
CA ASP A 109 6.81 -18.27 9.65
C ASP A 109 7.47 -17.61 8.43
N LEU A 110 8.60 -18.15 7.97
CA LEU A 110 9.29 -17.68 6.76
C LEU A 110 8.45 -17.84 5.49
N ILE A 111 7.71 -18.95 5.35
CA ILE A 111 6.77 -19.16 4.24
C ILE A 111 5.63 -18.13 4.30
N SER A 112 5.06 -17.89 5.49
CA SER A 112 4.02 -16.86 5.69
C SER A 112 4.53 -15.48 5.30
N LEU A 113 5.74 -15.12 5.74
CA LEU A 113 6.39 -13.85 5.41
C LEU A 113 6.55 -13.67 3.90
N LYS A 114 6.98 -14.73 3.18
CA LYS A 114 7.06 -14.70 1.72
C LYS A 114 5.72 -14.35 1.09
N TYR A 115 4.63 -15.01 1.49
CA TYR A 115 3.30 -14.72 0.94
C TYR A 115 2.83 -13.29 1.24
N GLU A 116 3.13 -12.76 2.42
CA GLU A 116 2.83 -11.35 2.76
C GLU A 116 3.59 -10.37 1.86
N ILE A 117 4.88 -10.63 1.59
CA ILE A 117 5.70 -9.82 0.66
C ILE A 117 5.16 -9.91 -0.76
N GLU A 118 4.85 -11.10 -1.25
CA GLU A 118 4.28 -11.32 -2.59
C GLU A 118 2.94 -10.57 -2.75
N SER A 119 2.16 -10.43 -1.68
CA SER A 119 0.88 -9.74 -1.68
C SER A 119 0.96 -8.24 -1.97
N ILE A 120 2.15 -7.63 -1.90
CA ILE A 120 2.42 -6.21 -2.18
C ILE A 120 3.45 -6.02 -3.31
N GLU A 121 3.70 -7.05 -4.11
CA GLU A 121 4.83 -7.10 -5.06
C GLU A 121 4.93 -5.90 -6.01
N ALA A 122 3.82 -5.40 -6.56
CA ALA A 122 3.85 -4.29 -7.51
C ALA A 122 4.08 -2.91 -6.88
N ASN A 123 4.02 -2.85 -5.54
CA ASN A 123 4.23 -1.62 -4.78
C ASN A 123 5.63 -1.53 -4.17
N LEU A 124 6.39 -2.63 -4.16
CA LEU A 124 7.75 -2.67 -3.68
C LEU A 124 8.73 -2.18 -4.75
N THR A 125 9.62 -1.27 -4.38
CA THR A 125 10.60 -0.67 -5.31
C THR A 125 11.62 -1.68 -5.83
N ASP A 126 12.05 -2.63 -4.99
CA ASP A 126 13.07 -3.64 -5.32
C ASP A 126 12.56 -5.05 -5.05
N TYR A 127 11.36 -5.36 -5.55
CA TYR A 127 10.71 -6.66 -5.30
C TYR A 127 11.56 -7.85 -5.75
N ASP A 128 12.24 -7.76 -6.89
CA ASP A 128 12.99 -8.91 -7.46
C ASP A 128 14.14 -9.34 -6.52
N ASN A 129 14.88 -8.38 -5.97
CA ASN A 129 15.91 -8.63 -4.96
C ASN A 129 15.31 -9.13 -3.64
N ILE A 130 14.22 -8.53 -3.16
CA ILE A 130 13.50 -8.98 -1.95
C ILE A 130 13.06 -10.45 -2.10
N LYS A 131 12.52 -10.80 -3.27
CA LYS A 131 12.08 -12.14 -3.61
C LYS A 131 13.24 -13.14 -3.64
N GLU A 132 14.33 -12.79 -4.32
CA GLU A 132 15.53 -13.63 -4.36
C GLU A 132 16.07 -13.92 -2.96
N ASN A 133 16.12 -12.89 -2.10
CA ASN A 133 16.60 -13.03 -0.73
C ASN A 133 15.69 -13.94 0.11
N ILE A 134 14.37 -13.77 0.08
CA ILE A 134 13.46 -14.63 0.85
C ILE A 134 13.44 -16.07 0.34
N ASP A 135 13.54 -16.28 -0.98
CA ASP A 135 13.65 -17.61 -1.59
C ASP A 135 14.96 -18.29 -1.20
N LYS A 136 16.08 -17.55 -1.18
CA LYS A 136 17.38 -18.06 -0.72
C LYS A 136 17.35 -18.45 0.75
N ILE A 137 16.72 -17.65 1.61
CA ILE A 137 16.51 -17.97 3.03
C ILE A 137 15.74 -19.29 3.15
N LEU A 138 14.61 -19.43 2.45
CA LEU A 138 13.74 -20.60 2.51
C LEU A 138 14.40 -21.89 2.00
N ASN A 139 15.08 -21.81 0.85
CA ASN A 139 15.72 -22.96 0.21
C ASN A 139 16.88 -23.51 1.04
N ASN A 140 17.58 -22.63 1.77
CA ASN A 140 18.75 -23.01 2.57
C ASN A 140 18.43 -23.21 4.06
N TYR A 141 17.16 -23.09 4.47
CA TYR A 141 16.76 -23.04 5.87
C TYR A 141 16.99 -24.38 6.60
N THR A 142 17.73 -24.30 7.69
CA THR A 142 17.85 -25.33 8.73
C THR A 142 17.86 -24.67 10.10
N ILE A 143 17.46 -25.38 11.16
CA ILE A 143 17.44 -24.85 12.54
C ILE A 143 18.82 -24.29 12.92
N SER A 144 19.90 -24.98 12.54
CA SER A 144 21.29 -24.55 12.79
C SER A 144 21.66 -23.19 12.18
N LYS A 145 20.91 -22.70 11.19
CA LYS A 145 21.17 -21.43 10.50
C LYS A 145 20.34 -20.26 11.03
N ASN A 146 19.56 -20.42 12.11
CA ASN A 146 18.73 -19.35 12.66
C ASN A 146 19.52 -18.04 12.91
N LYS A 147 20.81 -18.10 13.27
CA LYS A 147 21.68 -16.91 13.41
C LYS A 147 21.95 -16.19 12.09
N GLU A 148 22.20 -16.92 11.01
CA GLU A 148 22.41 -16.35 9.67
C GLU A 148 21.11 -15.73 9.15
N VAL A 149 20.00 -16.45 9.33
CA VAL A 149 18.66 -16.01 8.91
C VAL A 149 18.29 -14.68 9.59
N ILE A 150 18.64 -14.48 10.87
CA ILE A 150 18.41 -13.20 11.55
C ILE A 150 19.06 -12.02 10.79
N SER A 151 20.31 -12.15 10.37
CA SER A 151 21.01 -11.07 9.66
C SER A 151 20.38 -10.77 8.31
N GLU A 152 19.98 -11.81 7.58
CA GLU A 152 19.33 -11.66 6.27
C GLU A 152 17.93 -11.05 6.40
N LEU A 153 17.16 -11.44 7.43
CA LEU A 153 15.86 -10.84 7.73
C LEU A 153 15.97 -9.35 8.09
N GLN A 154 17.02 -8.94 8.81
CA GLN A 154 17.25 -7.52 9.11
C GLN A 154 17.45 -6.70 7.83
N LYS A 155 18.32 -7.17 6.92
CA LYS A 155 18.54 -6.52 5.61
C LYS A 155 17.25 -6.48 4.78
N LEU A 156 16.50 -7.59 4.77
CA LEU A 156 15.22 -7.68 4.06
C LEU A 156 14.24 -6.61 4.54
N SER A 157 14.17 -6.38 5.85
CA SER A 157 13.27 -5.40 6.48
C SER A 157 13.49 -3.97 5.95
N GLU A 158 14.75 -3.59 5.71
CA GLU A 158 15.13 -2.25 5.26
C GLU A 158 14.61 -1.93 3.84
N ASN A 159 14.47 -2.96 3.00
CA ASN A 159 14.04 -2.82 1.61
C ASN A 159 12.52 -2.81 1.42
N ILE A 160 11.75 -3.10 2.47
CA ILE A 160 10.28 -3.15 2.39
C ILE A 160 9.72 -1.74 2.57
N ASN A 161 9.27 -1.10 1.49
CA ASN A 161 8.69 0.25 1.55
C ASN A 161 7.56 0.39 0.55
N LEU A 162 6.48 1.06 0.95
CA LEU A 162 5.35 1.46 0.10
C LEU A 162 5.36 2.99 -0.05
N PRO A 163 6.07 3.55 -1.04
CA PRO A 163 6.34 5.00 -1.11
C PRO A 163 5.10 5.89 -1.06
N LEU A 164 4.01 5.46 -1.70
CA LEU A 164 2.75 6.21 -1.74
C LEU A 164 2.05 6.34 -0.35
N ILE A 165 2.41 5.50 0.62
CA ILE A 165 1.85 5.51 1.98
C ILE A 165 2.92 5.95 2.98
N ASP A 166 4.07 5.29 2.96
CA ASP A 166 5.09 5.41 3.98
C ASP A 166 5.83 6.74 3.92
N ASN A 167 6.11 7.26 2.71
CA ASN A 167 6.81 8.54 2.58
C ASN A 167 5.95 9.69 3.11
N PRO A 168 4.67 9.89 2.69
CA PRO A 168 3.83 10.93 3.26
C PRO A 168 3.67 10.80 4.79
N LEU A 169 3.48 9.59 5.33
CA LEU A 169 3.41 9.40 6.78
C LEU A 169 4.71 9.78 7.49
N LYS A 170 5.87 9.39 6.94
CA LYS A 170 7.19 9.72 7.49
C LYS A 170 7.46 11.21 7.44
N ASP A 171 7.17 11.86 6.32
CA ASP A 171 7.38 13.29 6.13
C ASP A 171 6.51 14.11 7.09
N ALA A 172 5.22 13.80 7.18
CA ALA A 172 4.30 14.44 8.13
C ALA A 172 4.80 14.31 9.58
N LYS A 173 5.20 13.11 10.01
CA LYS A 173 5.74 12.89 11.36
C LYS A 173 7.01 13.69 11.60
N THR A 174 7.92 13.70 10.63
CA THR A 174 9.20 14.40 10.73
C THR A 174 8.99 15.89 10.90
N PHE A 175 8.15 16.51 10.06
CA PHE A 175 7.90 17.94 10.14
C PHE A 175 7.11 18.35 11.39
N LEU A 176 6.17 17.52 11.88
CA LEU A 176 5.52 17.77 13.16
C LEU A 176 6.47 17.62 14.36
N ALA A 177 7.40 16.67 14.32
CA ALA A 177 8.44 16.54 15.35
C ALA A 177 9.37 17.77 15.35
N ILE A 178 9.78 18.25 14.17
CA ILE A 178 10.55 19.50 14.02
C ILE A 178 9.74 20.69 14.53
N ALA A 179 8.42 20.75 14.28
CA ALA A 179 7.55 21.79 14.79
C ALA A 179 7.53 21.79 16.33
N TYR A 180 7.40 20.61 16.92
CA TYR A 180 7.40 20.39 18.36
C TYR A 180 8.71 20.84 19.03
N ASP A 181 9.85 20.46 18.46
CA ASP A 181 11.16 20.87 18.97
C ASP A 181 11.37 22.39 18.85
N ASN A 182 10.94 23.00 17.75
CA ASN A 182 10.96 24.46 17.60
C ASN A 182 10.04 25.15 18.60
N LEU A 183 8.87 24.57 18.90
CA LEU A 183 7.94 25.10 19.90
C LEU A 183 8.58 25.08 21.30
N LYS A 184 9.23 23.97 21.68
CA LYS A 184 9.99 23.86 22.93
C LYS A 184 11.11 24.90 23.02
N ALA A 185 11.82 25.11 21.91
CA ALA A 185 12.84 26.15 21.79
C ALA A 185 12.27 27.59 21.68
N SER A 186 10.96 27.79 21.82
CA SER A 186 10.27 29.08 21.67
C SER A 186 10.43 29.74 20.29
N ARG A 187 10.79 28.98 19.26
CA ARG A 187 10.94 29.43 17.87
C ARG A 187 9.61 29.35 17.12
N LEU A 188 8.64 30.16 17.54
CA LEU A 188 7.23 30.07 17.10
C LEU A 188 7.06 30.17 15.57
N LYS A 189 7.80 31.08 14.91
CA LYS A 189 7.75 31.23 13.44
C LYS A 189 8.18 29.95 12.72
N LYS A 190 9.26 29.30 13.20
CA LYS A 190 9.78 28.06 12.62
C LYS A 190 8.87 26.87 12.92
N ALA A 191 8.30 26.82 14.13
CA ALA A 191 7.30 25.82 14.49
C ALA A 191 6.10 25.89 13.54
N LYS A 192 5.57 27.11 13.32
CA LYS A 192 4.45 27.35 12.40
C LYS A 192 4.76 26.89 10.97
N GLN A 193 5.91 27.28 10.42
CA GLN A 193 6.34 26.87 9.08
C GLN A 193 6.47 25.34 8.94
N SER A 194 6.99 24.68 9.98
CA SER A 194 7.12 23.22 9.99
C SER A 194 5.75 22.53 10.00
N ILE A 195 4.76 23.10 10.71
CA ILE A 195 3.38 22.61 10.64
C ILE A 195 2.81 22.77 9.24
N GLU A 196 2.98 23.95 8.60
CA GLU A 196 2.50 24.20 7.23
C GLU A 196 3.00 23.12 6.26
N ILE A 197 4.31 22.83 6.30
CA ILE A 197 4.94 21.80 5.45
C ILE A 197 4.38 20.40 5.75
N ALA A 198 4.05 20.11 7.02
CA ALA A 198 3.49 18.81 7.39
C ALA A 198 2.06 18.57 6.86
N LEU A 199 1.30 19.62 6.52
CA LEU A 199 -0.10 19.49 6.08
C LEU A 199 -0.22 18.77 4.73
N ASP A 200 0.61 19.13 3.76
CA ASP A 200 0.58 18.58 2.40
C ASP A 200 0.66 17.04 2.35
N PRO A 201 1.64 16.37 3.00
CA PRO A 201 1.68 14.92 3.00
C PRO A 201 0.48 14.28 3.71
N MET A 202 -0.09 14.92 4.74
CA MET A 202 -1.33 14.43 5.38
C MET A 202 -2.53 14.54 4.44
N ILE A 203 -2.65 15.63 3.68
CA ILE A 203 -3.71 15.84 2.70
C ILE A 203 -3.68 14.74 1.63
N LYS A 204 -2.50 14.40 1.10
CA LYS A 204 -2.31 13.32 0.11
C LYS A 204 -2.85 11.95 0.56
N LEU A 205 -2.81 11.67 1.86
CA LEU A 205 -3.36 10.42 2.41
C LEU A 205 -4.86 10.52 2.71
N THR A 206 -5.32 11.68 3.21
CA THR A 206 -6.74 11.88 3.54
C THR A 206 -7.66 11.93 2.32
N SER A 207 -7.15 12.40 1.17
CA SER A 207 -7.88 12.35 -0.12
C SER A 207 -8.10 10.93 -0.63
N ARG A 208 -7.34 9.95 -0.12
CA ARG A 208 -7.31 8.53 -0.54
C ARG A 208 -6.70 8.27 -1.92
N GLU A 209 -6.27 9.27 -2.67
CA GLU A 209 -5.69 9.08 -4.02
C GLU A 209 -4.56 8.04 -3.98
N ASN A 210 -3.54 8.29 -3.16
CA ASN A 210 -2.41 7.39 -3.00
C ASN A 210 -2.83 5.96 -2.58
N LEU A 211 -3.84 5.86 -1.71
CA LEU A 211 -4.34 4.57 -1.21
C LEU A 211 -5.04 3.76 -2.31
N TYR A 212 -5.76 4.44 -3.20
CA TYR A 212 -6.37 3.81 -4.37
C TYR A 212 -5.33 3.46 -5.44
N LEU A 213 -4.30 4.31 -5.63
CA LEU A 213 -3.21 4.04 -6.55
C LEU A 213 -2.40 2.80 -6.12
N VAL A 214 -2.16 2.60 -4.83
CA VAL A 214 -1.52 1.38 -4.31
C VAL A 214 -2.29 0.11 -4.71
N ARG A 215 -3.63 0.12 -4.56
CA ARG A 215 -4.47 -0.99 -5.01
C ARG A 215 -4.41 -1.18 -6.51
N PHE A 216 -4.56 -0.10 -7.26
CA PHE A 216 -4.49 -0.11 -8.71
C PHE A 216 -3.18 -0.75 -9.19
N LYS A 217 -2.03 -0.34 -8.65
CA LYS A 217 -0.69 -0.86 -8.98
C LYS A 217 -0.61 -2.38 -8.87
N ASN A 218 -1.10 -2.93 -7.77
CA ASN A 218 -1.08 -4.37 -7.55
C ASN A 218 -2.05 -5.13 -8.46
N LEU A 219 -3.27 -4.62 -8.62
CA LEU A 219 -4.29 -5.28 -9.44
C LEU A 219 -3.89 -5.34 -10.92
N ILE A 220 -3.34 -4.26 -11.47
CA ILE A 220 -2.88 -4.27 -12.88
C ILE A 220 -1.68 -5.20 -13.09
N TYR A 221 -0.79 -5.29 -12.10
CA TYR A 221 0.33 -6.24 -12.13
C TYR A 221 -0.16 -7.69 -12.11
N TYR A 222 -1.10 -8.04 -11.22
CA TYR A 222 -1.69 -9.38 -11.20
C TYR A 222 -2.49 -9.69 -12.45
N SER A 223 -3.19 -8.69 -13.02
CA SER A 223 -3.84 -8.81 -14.32
C SER A 223 -2.84 -9.20 -15.40
N SER A 224 -1.71 -8.51 -15.46
CA SER A 224 -0.61 -8.80 -16.38
C SER A 224 -0.05 -10.22 -16.18
N LYS A 225 0.30 -10.59 -14.93
CA LYS A 225 0.85 -11.91 -14.59
C LYS A 225 -0.10 -13.05 -14.97
N ALA A 226 -1.40 -12.90 -14.67
CA ALA A 226 -2.42 -13.86 -15.06
C ALA A 226 -2.54 -13.97 -16.59
N TYR A 227 -2.45 -12.84 -17.31
CA TYR A 227 -2.49 -12.83 -18.77
C TYR A 227 -1.32 -13.61 -19.39
N PHE A 228 -0.10 -13.35 -18.94
CA PHE A 228 1.11 -14.05 -19.39
C PHE A 228 1.06 -15.56 -19.13
N ASN A 229 0.40 -15.97 -18.04
CA ASN A 229 0.18 -17.38 -17.68
C ASN A 229 -1.01 -18.02 -18.41
N ASN A 230 -1.58 -17.38 -19.42
CA ASN A 230 -2.78 -17.81 -20.15
C ASN A 230 -4.06 -17.93 -19.29
N ASN A 231 -4.10 -17.32 -18.11
CA ASN A 231 -5.28 -17.26 -17.26
C ASN A 231 -6.10 -16.00 -17.56
N ILE A 232 -6.76 -16.02 -18.72
CA ILE A 232 -7.46 -14.87 -19.32
C ILE A 232 -8.64 -14.39 -18.45
N GLU A 233 -9.39 -15.32 -17.85
CA GLU A 233 -10.55 -14.97 -17.02
C GLU A 233 -10.15 -14.20 -15.77
N ILE A 234 -9.13 -14.71 -15.05
CA ILE A 234 -8.59 -14.04 -13.86
C ILE A 234 -7.98 -12.69 -14.23
N SER A 235 -7.26 -12.62 -15.35
CA SER A 235 -6.69 -11.36 -15.84
C SER A 235 -7.76 -10.27 -16.05
N LYS A 236 -8.92 -10.62 -16.62
CA LYS A 236 -10.05 -9.69 -16.80
C LYS A 236 -10.64 -9.22 -15.47
N VAL A 237 -10.78 -10.12 -14.50
CA VAL A 237 -11.29 -9.77 -13.16
C VAL A 237 -10.38 -8.73 -12.51
N TYR A 238 -9.06 -8.98 -12.49
CA TYR A 238 -8.09 -8.02 -11.98
C TYR A 238 -8.11 -6.69 -12.73
N LEU A 239 -8.23 -6.71 -14.06
CA LEU A 239 -8.25 -5.49 -14.87
C LEU A 239 -9.46 -4.62 -14.55
N GLN A 240 -10.64 -5.24 -14.41
CA GLN A 240 -11.86 -4.53 -14.05
C GLN A 240 -11.76 -3.91 -12.65
N LEU A 241 -11.20 -4.64 -11.68
CA LEU A 241 -10.96 -4.11 -10.33
C LEU A 241 -9.95 -2.96 -10.36
N ALA A 242 -8.86 -3.10 -11.13
CA ALA A 242 -7.85 -2.06 -11.31
C ALA A 242 -8.47 -0.77 -11.87
N LYS A 243 -9.30 -0.90 -12.91
CA LYS A 243 -10.06 0.21 -13.50
C LYS A 243 -10.94 0.91 -12.48
N ASN A 244 -11.68 0.15 -11.67
CA ASN A 244 -12.57 0.72 -10.65
C ASN A 244 -11.78 1.56 -9.63
N PHE A 245 -10.65 1.05 -9.12
CA PHE A 245 -9.82 1.82 -8.18
C PHE A 245 -9.15 3.03 -8.82
N LEU A 246 -8.74 2.93 -10.08
CA LEU A 246 -8.20 4.06 -10.82
C LEU A 246 -9.25 5.17 -11.06
N GLN A 247 -10.50 4.79 -11.33
CA GLN A 247 -11.62 5.74 -11.40
C GLN A 247 -11.93 6.39 -10.04
N LEU A 248 -11.81 5.64 -8.94
CA LEU A 248 -11.94 6.21 -7.60
C LEU A 248 -10.81 7.20 -7.30
N ALA A 249 -9.57 6.88 -7.69
CA ALA A 249 -8.44 7.81 -7.60
C ALA A 249 -8.73 9.09 -8.39
N TYR A 250 -9.12 8.98 -9.67
CA TYR A 250 -9.43 10.12 -10.53
C TYR A 250 -10.43 11.12 -9.89
N LYS A 251 -11.46 10.60 -9.21
CA LYS A 251 -12.50 11.42 -8.58
C LYS A 251 -11.99 12.28 -7.42
N VAL A 252 -10.94 11.83 -6.74
CA VAL A 252 -10.38 12.49 -5.56
C VAL A 252 -9.04 13.19 -5.84
N SER A 253 -8.58 13.13 -7.08
CA SER A 253 -7.33 13.72 -7.52
C SER A 253 -7.39 15.23 -7.72
N ILE A 254 -6.23 15.85 -7.50
CA ILE A 254 -5.95 17.21 -7.98
C ILE A 254 -5.79 17.20 -9.50
N ASP A 255 -5.99 18.34 -10.15
CA ASP A 255 -6.03 18.43 -11.61
C ASP A 255 -4.71 18.01 -12.25
N GLU A 256 -3.58 18.29 -11.60
CA GLU A 256 -2.24 17.88 -12.07
C GLU A 256 -2.10 16.35 -12.19
N ASN A 257 -2.75 15.59 -11.31
CA ASN A 257 -2.67 14.12 -11.30
C ASN A 257 -3.74 13.49 -12.20
N LYS A 258 -4.82 14.21 -12.54
CA LYS A 258 -5.92 13.68 -13.36
C LYS A 258 -5.49 13.30 -14.76
N ASP A 259 -4.60 14.05 -15.39
CA ASP A 259 -4.14 13.75 -16.76
C ASP A 259 -3.37 12.43 -16.83
N MET A 260 -2.47 12.21 -15.86
CA MET A 260 -1.76 10.94 -15.70
C MET A 260 -2.74 9.78 -15.49
N ILE A 261 -3.71 9.93 -14.58
CA ILE A 261 -4.71 8.89 -14.30
C ILE A 261 -5.59 8.61 -15.53
N LYS A 262 -5.95 9.65 -16.29
CA LYS A 262 -6.70 9.53 -17.54
C LYS A 262 -5.89 8.76 -18.59
N GLY A 263 -4.58 8.98 -18.66
CA GLY A 263 -3.66 8.19 -19.50
C GLY A 263 -3.76 6.69 -19.20
N PHE A 264 -3.67 6.31 -17.93
CA PHE A 264 -3.85 4.91 -17.50
C PHE A 264 -5.26 4.38 -17.80
N LEU A 265 -6.31 5.16 -17.58
CA LEU A 265 -7.69 4.75 -17.91
C LEU A 265 -7.84 4.46 -19.41
N ASN A 266 -7.23 5.27 -20.27
CA ASN A 266 -7.24 5.06 -21.71
C ASN A 266 -6.51 3.77 -22.11
N GLN A 267 -5.35 3.50 -21.50
CA GLN A 267 -4.61 2.24 -21.71
C GLN A 267 -5.41 1.02 -21.25
N ILE A 268 -6.02 1.07 -20.07
CA ILE A 268 -6.86 -0.03 -19.58
C ILE A 268 -8.04 -0.28 -20.52
N ASN A 269 -8.73 0.79 -20.94
CA ASN A 269 -9.83 0.68 -21.91
C ASN A 269 -9.37 0.09 -23.25
N PHE A 270 -8.15 0.42 -23.69
CA PHE A 270 -7.55 -0.16 -24.87
C PHE A 270 -7.30 -1.67 -24.69
N ILE A 271 -6.73 -2.07 -23.54
CA ILE A 271 -6.48 -3.48 -23.20
C ILE A 271 -7.81 -4.25 -23.19
N GLU A 272 -8.83 -3.75 -22.49
CA GLU A 272 -10.15 -4.40 -22.39
C GLU A 272 -10.79 -4.66 -23.76
N LYS A 273 -10.71 -3.68 -24.67
CA LYS A 273 -11.30 -3.78 -26.02
C LYS A 273 -10.55 -4.75 -26.93
N ASN A 274 -9.25 -4.90 -26.74
CA ASN A 274 -8.37 -5.66 -27.63
C ASN A 274 -7.85 -6.95 -27.00
N PHE A 275 -8.48 -7.44 -25.93
CA PHE A 275 -7.97 -8.52 -25.06
C PHE A 275 -7.59 -9.83 -25.78
N GLN A 276 -8.13 -10.05 -26.98
CA GLN A 276 -7.85 -11.22 -27.82
C GLN A 276 -6.55 -11.09 -28.65
N ASN A 277 -6.03 -9.88 -28.84
CA ASN A 277 -4.80 -9.64 -29.60
C ASN A 277 -3.57 -9.81 -28.69
N LYS A 278 -3.18 -11.06 -28.43
CA LYS A 278 -2.17 -11.41 -27.43
C LYS A 278 -0.85 -10.64 -27.55
N PRO A 279 -0.15 -10.57 -28.71
CA PRO A 279 1.11 -9.84 -28.81
C PRO A 279 0.98 -8.34 -28.49
N GLN A 280 -0.15 -7.73 -28.88
CA GLN A 280 -0.41 -6.32 -28.61
C GLN A 280 -0.70 -6.08 -27.12
N ILE A 281 -1.50 -6.93 -26.50
CA ILE A 281 -1.88 -6.79 -25.10
C ILE A 281 -0.70 -7.06 -24.16
N GLU A 282 0.15 -8.04 -24.47
CA GLU A 282 1.38 -8.28 -23.72
C GLU A 282 2.29 -7.04 -23.73
N LYS A 283 2.42 -6.37 -24.89
CA LYS A 283 3.17 -5.12 -25.00
C LYS A 283 2.56 -4.01 -24.13
N GLU A 284 1.24 -3.83 -24.17
CA GLU A 284 0.56 -2.81 -23.35
C GLU A 284 0.69 -3.10 -21.84
N PHE A 285 0.59 -4.36 -21.44
CA PHE A 285 0.83 -4.76 -20.04
C PHE A 285 2.26 -4.45 -19.58
N ILE A 286 3.27 -4.73 -20.42
CA ILE A 286 4.66 -4.38 -20.10
C ILE A 286 4.80 -2.86 -19.94
N ILE A 287 4.17 -2.07 -20.81
CA ILE A 287 4.23 -0.60 -20.76
C ILE A 287 3.59 -0.09 -19.47
N ILE A 288 2.34 -0.48 -19.18
CA ILE A 288 1.63 0.03 -18.00
C ILE A 288 2.32 -0.41 -16.71
N VAL A 289 2.79 -1.66 -16.60
CA VAL A 289 3.53 -2.15 -15.42
C VAL A 289 4.84 -1.39 -15.20
N ARG A 290 5.54 -0.99 -16.26
CA ARG A 290 6.73 -0.12 -16.14
C ARG A 290 6.37 1.28 -15.67
N GLN A 291 5.31 1.87 -16.23
CA GLN A 291 4.89 3.22 -15.89
C GLN A 291 4.43 3.32 -14.43
N ILE A 292 3.65 2.35 -13.95
CA ILE A 292 3.14 2.37 -12.58
C ILE A 292 4.23 2.15 -11.52
N LYS A 293 5.35 1.49 -11.85
CA LYS A 293 6.48 1.33 -10.93
C LYS A 293 7.10 2.69 -10.57
N ASN A 294 7.00 3.66 -11.47
CA ASN A 294 7.53 5.02 -11.31
C ASN A 294 6.52 6.02 -10.69
N LEU A 295 5.33 5.55 -10.29
CA LEU A 295 4.38 6.30 -9.45
C LEU A 295 4.76 6.21 -7.97
#